data_AF-A0A4Y2P2C1-F1
#
_entry.id   AF-A0A4Y2P2C1-F1
#
_cell.length_a   1.000
_cell.length_b   1.000
_cell.length_c   1.000
_cell.angle_alpha   90.00
_cell.angle_beta   90.00
_cell.angle_gamma   90.00
#
_symmetry.space_group_name_H-M   'P 1'
#
loop_
_entity.id
_entity.type
_entity.pdbx_description
1 polymer ?
#
loop_
_entity_poly.entity_id
_entity_poly.type
_entity_poly.pdbx_seq_one_letter_code
_entity_poly.pdbx_strand_id
1 'polypeptide(L)'
;MMDSSRSAQREVIQFLRAEGEHASQIYRRMKGVYGEQCLARCTIFRWCQRFEAGRANIKDLPHPGKSHVLTNSATISVVDELIRHNR
;
A
#
# COMPACT_ATOMS: atom_id res chain seq x y z
N MET A 1 -3.20 -8.74 21.90
CA MET A 1 -3.58 -7.54 21.12
C MET A 1 -3.64 -7.97 19.66
N MET A 2 -4.75 -7.76 18.95
CA MET A 2 -4.87 -8.11 17.53
C MET A 2 -3.94 -7.22 16.71
N ASP A 3 -3.26 -7.75 15.68
CA ASP A 3 -2.50 -6.91 14.77
C ASP A 3 -3.47 -6.06 13.91
N SER A 4 -3.52 -4.77 14.20
CA SER A 4 -4.32 -3.78 13.47
C SER A 4 -3.58 -3.13 12.31
N SER A 5 -2.40 -3.63 11.94
CA SER A 5 -1.63 -3.12 10.81
C SER A 5 -2.46 -3.14 9.51
N ARG A 6 -2.17 -2.19 8.61
CA ARG A 6 -2.87 -2.10 7.31
C ARG A 6 -2.67 -3.36 6.46
N SER A 7 -1.53 -4.04 6.60
CA SER A 7 -1.23 -5.28 5.90
C SER A 7 -2.07 -6.44 6.44
N ALA A 8 -2.13 -6.61 7.76
CA ALA A 8 -2.97 -7.63 8.39
C ALA A 8 -4.46 -7.43 8.03
N GLN A 9 -4.95 -6.19 8.06
CA GLN A 9 -6.32 -5.89 7.62
C GLN A 9 -6.57 -6.25 6.15
N ARG A 10 -5.58 -6.13 5.27
CA ARG A 10 -5.70 -6.52 3.85
C ARG A 10 -5.67 -8.04 3.66
N GLU A 11 -4.90 -8.77 4.46
CA GLU A 11 -4.93 -10.24 4.52
C GLU A 11 -6.33 -10.74 4.88
N VAL A 12 -6.96 -10.15 5.91
CA VAL A 12 -8.33 -10.49 6.28
C VAL A 12 -9.32 -10.20 5.15
N ILE A 13 -9.18 -9.07 4.46
CA ILE A 13 -10.01 -8.76 3.27
C ILE A 13 -9.82 -9.81 2.17
N GLN A 14 -8.58 -10.25 1.91
CA GLN A 14 -8.29 -11.27 0.90
C GLN A 14 -8.93 -12.61 1.26
N PHE A 15 -8.79 -13.02 2.52
CA PHE A 15 -9.37 -14.25 3.05
C PHE A 15 -10.90 -14.25 2.91
N LEU A 16 -11.58 -13.21 3.42
CA LEU A 16 -13.04 -13.10 3.34
C LEU A 16 -13.52 -13.01 1.88
N ARG A 17 -12.74 -12.39 0.99
CA ARG A 17 -13.09 -12.35 -0.43
C ARG A 17 -12.99 -13.74 -1.07
N ALA A 18 -11.97 -14.53 -0.72
CA ALA A 18 -11.80 -15.91 -1.18
C ALA A 18 -12.89 -16.85 -0.64
N GLU A 19 -13.44 -16.58 0.54
CA GLU A 19 -14.64 -17.26 1.07
C GLU A 19 -15.93 -16.89 0.30
N GLY A 20 -15.88 -15.97 -0.65
CA GLY A 20 -17.03 -15.57 -1.45
C GLY A 20 -17.87 -14.45 -0.84
N GLU A 21 -17.40 -13.75 0.18
CA GLU A 21 -18.17 -12.66 0.81
C GLU A 21 -18.23 -11.38 -0.01
N HIS A 22 -19.41 -10.77 -0.06
CA HIS A 22 -19.59 -9.49 -0.73
C HIS A 22 -18.91 -8.34 0.04
N ALA A 23 -18.41 -7.32 -0.67
CA ALA A 23 -17.65 -6.21 -0.07
C ALA A 23 -18.40 -5.47 1.04
N SER A 24 -19.73 -5.39 0.96
CA SER A 24 -20.57 -4.80 2.02
C SER A 24 -20.57 -5.64 3.31
N GLN A 25 -20.53 -6.97 3.21
CA GLN A 25 -20.47 -7.88 4.34
C GLN A 25 -19.07 -7.87 4.97
N ILE A 26 -18.04 -7.88 4.13
CA ILE A 26 -16.64 -7.71 4.56
C ILE A 26 -16.49 -6.42 5.37
N TYR A 27 -17.05 -5.28 4.93
CA TYR A 27 -16.99 -4.04 5.68
C TYR A 27 -17.63 -4.14 7.08
N ARG A 28 -18.81 -4.77 7.20
CA ARG A 28 -19.48 -4.94 8.51
C ARG A 28 -18.62 -5.78 9.47
N ARG A 29 -18.04 -6.88 8.98
CA ARG A 29 -17.14 -7.73 9.78
C ARG A 29 -15.87 -7.00 10.19
N MET A 30 -15.23 -6.32 9.24
CA MET A 30 -14.03 -5.52 9.49
C MET A 30 -14.29 -4.43 10.54
N LYS A 31 -15.42 -3.73 10.47
CA LYS A 31 -15.79 -2.70 11.46
C LYS A 31 -16.09 -3.30 12.84
N GLY A 32 -16.65 -4.51 12.91
CA GLY A 32 -16.86 -5.23 14.17
C GLY A 32 -15.57 -5.68 14.86
N VAL A 33 -14.55 -6.08 14.08
CA VAL A 33 -13.27 -6.57 14.62
C VAL A 33 -12.30 -5.43 14.94
N TYR A 34 -12.11 -4.49 14.00
CA TYR A 34 -11.09 -3.44 14.11
C TYR A 34 -11.64 -2.11 14.66
N GLY A 35 -12.96 -1.95 14.76
CA GLY A 35 -13.59 -0.75 15.32
C GLY A 35 -13.12 0.53 14.64
N GLU A 36 -12.55 1.46 15.41
CA GLU A 36 -12.02 2.74 14.91
C GLU A 36 -10.73 2.58 14.09
N GLN A 37 -10.01 1.48 14.25
CA GLN A 37 -8.79 1.18 13.49
C GLN A 37 -9.10 0.52 12.14
N CYS A 38 -10.37 0.25 11.85
CA CYS A 38 -10.82 -0.36 10.61
C CYS A 38 -10.49 0.53 9.40
N LEU A 39 -9.99 -0.09 8.33
CA LEU A 39 -9.81 0.58 7.05
C LEU A 39 -11.11 1.23 6.55
N ALA A 40 -10.99 2.40 5.93
CA ALA A 40 -12.12 3.10 5.35
C ALA A 40 -12.87 2.22 4.34
N ARG A 41 -14.20 2.36 4.29
CA ARG A 41 -15.09 1.56 3.42
C ARG A 41 -14.63 1.58 1.95
N CYS A 42 -14.22 2.75 1.44
CA CYS A 42 -13.72 2.89 0.08
C CYS A 42 -12.43 2.08 -0.18
N THR A 43 -11.53 2.02 0.81
CA THR A 43 -10.29 1.22 0.74
C THR A 43 -10.61 -0.26 0.70
N ILE A 44 -11.52 -0.74 1.55
CA ILE A 44 -11.95 -2.14 1.56
C ILE A 44 -12.53 -2.55 0.22
N PHE A 45 -13.46 -1.76 -0.33
CA PHE A 45 -14.08 -2.03 -1.63
C PHE A 45 -13.05 -2.10 -2.76
N ARG A 46 -12.08 -1.17 -2.76
CA ARG A 46 -10.99 -1.16 -3.75
C ARG A 46 -10.11 -2.42 -3.65
N TRP A 47 -9.86 -2.92 -2.44
CA TRP A 47 -9.12 -4.17 -2.26
C TRP A 47 -9.92 -5.40 -2.68
N CYS A 48 -11.22 -5.47 -2.37
CA CYS A 48 -12.09 -6.53 -2.88
C CYS A 48 -12.03 -6.61 -4.41
N GLN A 49 -12.18 -5.48 -5.12
CA GLN A 49 -12.08 -5.44 -6.58
C GLN A 49 -10.72 -5.90 -7.11
N ARG A 50 -9.63 -5.54 -6.42
CA ARG A 50 -8.28 -5.98 -6.81
C ARG A 50 -8.08 -7.48 -6.63
N PHE A 51 -8.61 -8.05 -5.56
CA PHE A 51 -8.53 -9.49 -5.31
C PHE A 51 -9.39 -10.29 -6.29
N GLU A 52 -10.57 -9.79 -6.65
CA GLU A 52 -11.40 -10.35 -7.75
C GLU A 52 -10.64 -10.37 -9.08
N ALA A 53 -9.87 -9.33 -9.38
CA ALA A 53 -9.02 -9.26 -10.56
C ALA A 53 -7.77 -10.16 -10.51
N GLY A 54 -7.69 -11.11 -9.57
CA GLY A 54 -6.60 -12.08 -9.45
C GLY A 54 -5.33 -11.56 -8.78
N ARG A 55 -5.36 -10.42 -8.09
CA ARG A 55 -4.18 -9.85 -7.45
C ARG A 55 -3.78 -10.62 -6.19
N ALA A 56 -2.69 -11.39 -6.23
CA ALA A 56 -2.20 -12.11 -5.05
C ALA A 56 -1.36 -11.27 -4.07
N ASN A 57 -0.81 -10.11 -4.50
CA ASN A 57 0.11 -9.32 -3.68
C ASN A 57 -0.61 -8.33 -2.74
N ILE A 58 -0.36 -8.50 -1.45
CA ILE A 58 -0.92 -7.71 -0.33
C ILE A 58 -0.11 -6.43 -0.09
N LYS A 59 1.19 -6.45 -0.44
CA LYS A 59 2.07 -5.30 -0.30
C LYS A 59 1.66 -4.20 -1.28
N ASP A 60 1.88 -2.97 -0.85
CA ASP A 60 1.80 -1.83 -1.77
C ASP A 60 2.87 -2.03 -2.85
N LEU A 61 2.44 -1.97 -4.12
CA LEU A 61 3.39 -1.94 -5.22
C LEU A 61 4.16 -0.62 -5.14
N PRO A 62 5.46 -0.61 -5.52
CA PRO A 62 6.19 0.64 -5.67
C PRO A 62 5.37 1.58 -6.56
N HIS A 63 5.07 2.76 -6.03
CA HIS A 63 4.29 3.75 -6.75
C HIS A 63 5.13 4.21 -7.95
N PRO A 64 4.63 4.20 -9.19
CA PRO A 64 5.40 4.61 -10.37
C PRO A 64 5.79 6.10 -10.39
N GLY A 65 5.58 6.84 -9.30
CA GLY A 65 5.88 8.28 -9.16
C GLY A 65 7.15 8.62 -8.38
N LYS A 66 7.93 7.64 -7.91
CA LYS A 66 9.27 7.89 -7.37
C LYS A 66 10.23 6.88 -7.97
N SER A 67 10.85 7.26 -9.10
CA SER A 67 12.22 6.83 -9.33
C SER A 67 12.95 7.08 -8.01
N HIS A 68 13.48 6.03 -7.39
CA HIS A 68 14.61 6.21 -6.51
C HIS A 68 15.65 6.87 -7.41
N VAL A 69 15.71 8.20 -7.37
CA VAL A 69 16.91 8.92 -7.73
C VAL A 69 17.93 8.34 -6.78
N LEU A 70 18.62 7.30 -7.25
CA LEU A 70 19.95 6.97 -6.81
C LEU A 70 20.70 8.27 -7.04
N THR A 71 20.73 9.06 -5.98
CA THR A 71 21.62 10.19 -5.83
C THR A 71 23.01 9.59 -5.91
N ASN A 72 23.48 9.37 -7.13
CA ASN A 72 24.87 9.06 -7.42
C ASN A 72 25.64 10.27 -6.89
N SER A 73 26.15 10.16 -5.66
CA SER A 73 26.95 11.20 -5.02
C SER A 73 28.10 11.64 -5.93
N ALA A 74 28.61 10.71 -6.74
CA ALA A 74 29.56 10.95 -7.81
C ALA A 74 29.10 12.03 -8.81
N THR A 75 27.83 12.04 -9.23
CA THR A 75 27.32 13.02 -10.20
C THR A 75 27.09 14.39 -9.56
N ILE A 76 26.68 14.44 -8.29
CA ILE A 76 26.53 15.71 -7.56
C ILE A 76 27.90 16.34 -7.27
N SER A 77 28.91 15.55 -6.91
CA SER A 77 30.27 16.05 -6.67
C SER A 77 30.90 16.64 -7.93
N VAL A 78 30.72 16.02 -9.10
CA VAL A 78 31.23 16.55 -10.38
C VAL A 78 30.58 17.90 -10.72
N VAL A 79 29.27 18.03 -10.50
CA VAL A 79 28.55 19.28 -10.76
C VAL A 79 28.96 20.38 -9.76
N ASP A 80 29.15 20.04 -8.48
CA ASP A 80 29.58 20.98 -7.45
C ASP A 80 31.02 21.49 -7.68
N GLU A 81 31.91 20.61 -8.16
CA GLU A 81 33.29 20.96 -8.51
C GLU A 81 33.37 21.88 -9.74
N LEU A 82 32.51 21.65 -10.74
CA LEU A 82 32.35 22.51 -11.92
C LEU A 82 31.85 23.92 -11.56
N ILE A 83 30.92 24.03 -10.59
CA ILE A 83 30.41 25.33 -10.13
C ILE A 83 31.48 26.10 -9.35
N ARG A 84 32.30 25.42 -8.53
CA ARG A 84 33.38 26.06 -7.76
C ARG A 84 34.54 26.58 -8.62
N HIS A 85 34.77 26.02 -9.79
CA HIS A 85 35.85 26.45 -10.71
C HIS A 85 35.46 27.58 -11.68
N ASN A 86 34.20 28.04 -11.67
CA ASN A 86 33.70 29.06 -12.58
C ASN A 86 33.51 30.44 -11.91
N ARG A 87 34.39 30.78 -10.96
CA ARG A 87 34.41 32.06 -10.24
C ARG A 87 35.81 32.66 -10.29
#